data_AF-A0A1S3BAT9-F1
#
_entry.id   AF-A0A1S3BAT9-F1
#
_cell.length_a   1.000
_cell.length_b   1.000
_cell.length_c   1.000
_cell.angle_alpha   90.00
_cell.angle_beta   90.00
_cell.angle_gamma   90.00
#
_symmetry.space_group_name_H-M   'P 1'
#
loop_
_entity.id
_entity.type
_entity.pdbx_description
1 polymer ?
#
loop_
_entity_poly.entity_id
_entity_poly.type
_entity_poly.pdbx_seq_one_letter_code
_entity_poly.pdbx_strand_id
1 'polypeptide(L)'
;MKALLGSQDVWNIVNNVCEEPESDAALSQAQREALQNIRKKDQKALTIIHQTIHDFNFEKTSGATTARHAWQILENTYKEADRVKRVCLQKLRGDYESLHMKKSESVSDYILRLLAVVNEMKRYAIEESKDLSTMSIDQLMGSLQTHEEKLLKKNKQTTKQLFQSKLKLKDKEDNLEKGNRGRGHGGNRGRSDFRDQG
;
A
#
# COMPACT_ATOMS: atom_id res chain seq x y z
N MET A 1 -5.55 24.58 3.73
CA MET A 1 -5.72 25.30 5.02
C MET A 1 -5.27 26.77 5.00
N LYS A 2 -4.12 27.13 4.42
CA LYS A 2 -3.61 28.53 4.37
C LYS A 2 -4.60 29.55 3.80
N ALA A 3 -5.30 29.23 2.70
CA ALA A 3 -6.32 30.10 2.12
C ALA A 3 -7.53 30.34 3.05
N LEU A 4 -7.96 29.31 3.79
CA LEU A 4 -9.09 29.40 4.72
C LEU A 4 -8.73 30.19 5.99
N LEU A 5 -7.53 30.00 6.52
CA LEU A 5 -7.02 30.80 7.65
C LEU A 5 -6.73 32.25 7.23
N GLY A 6 -6.32 32.46 5.97
CA GLY A 6 -6.14 33.76 5.35
C GLY A 6 -7.43 34.54 5.20
N SER A 7 -8.51 33.90 4.69
CA SER A 7 -9.82 34.56 4.56
C SER A 7 -10.47 34.94 5.90
N GLN A 8 -9.98 34.37 7.00
CA GLN A 8 -10.46 34.64 8.35
C GLN A 8 -9.54 35.59 9.14
N ASP A 9 -8.49 36.14 8.50
CA ASP A 9 -7.47 37.02 9.08
C ASP A 9 -6.74 36.45 10.31
N VAL A 10 -6.58 35.13 10.35
CA VAL A 10 -5.93 34.43 11.47
C VAL A 10 -4.62 33.73 11.10
N TRP A 11 -4.24 33.72 9.82
CA TRP A 11 -2.98 33.11 9.36
C TRP A 11 -1.74 33.63 10.10
N ASN A 12 -1.71 34.93 10.42
CA ASN A 12 -0.59 35.55 11.12
C ASN A 12 -0.36 34.97 12.53
N ILE A 13 -1.41 34.48 13.20
CA ILE A 13 -1.31 33.87 14.54
C ILE A 13 -0.61 32.51 14.46
N VAL A 14 -0.88 31.75 13.40
CA VAL A 14 -0.27 30.44 13.16
C VAL A 14 1.21 30.57 12.76
N ASN A 15 1.56 31.65 12.05
CA ASN A 15 2.90 31.85 11.48
C ASN A 15 3.89 32.57 12.42
N ASN A 16 3.43 33.54 13.21
CA ASN A 16 4.30 34.35 14.07
C ASN A 16 4.45 33.76 15.48
N VAL A 17 5.61 34.00 16.11
CA VAL A 17 5.83 33.62 17.52
C VAL A 17 5.06 34.64 18.34
N CYS A 18 3.86 34.30 18.78
CA CYS A 18 3.23 35.04 19.86
C CYS A 18 3.93 34.60 21.15
N GLU A 19 4.94 35.35 21.59
CA GLU A 19 5.37 35.31 22.98
C GLU A 19 4.24 35.93 23.82
N GLU A 20 3.53 35.10 24.60
CA GLU A 20 2.63 35.63 25.60
C GLU A 20 3.49 36.26 26.73
N PRO A 21 3.26 37.53 27.10
CA PRO A 21 3.95 38.12 28.24
C PRO A 21 3.48 37.42 29.53
N GLU A 22 4.43 36.96 30.35
CA GLU A 22 4.20 36.22 31.60
C GLU A 22 3.50 37.05 32.71
N SER A 23 3.18 38.33 32.48
CA SER A 23 2.61 39.19 33.53
C SER A 23 1.63 40.23 33.01
N ASP A 24 0.37 40.09 33.44
CA ASP A 24 -0.74 41.05 33.24
C ASP A 24 -0.65 42.28 34.18
N ALA A 25 0.38 42.36 35.03
CA ALA A 25 0.44 43.30 36.15
C ALA A 25 0.91 44.71 35.78
N ALA A 26 1.54 44.91 34.62
CA ALA A 26 2.12 46.20 34.19
C ALA A 26 1.64 46.68 32.81
N LEU A 27 0.49 46.19 32.33
CA LEU A 27 -0.01 46.50 30.99
C LEU A 27 -1.03 47.66 31.01
N SER A 28 -0.85 48.61 30.09
CA SER A 28 -1.83 49.66 29.78
C SER A 28 -3.15 49.05 29.30
N GLN A 29 -4.26 49.77 29.46
CA GLN A 29 -5.59 49.34 28.99
C GLN A 29 -5.57 48.92 27.51
N ALA A 30 -4.85 49.65 26.66
CA ALA A 30 -4.71 49.33 25.24
C ALA A 30 -3.92 48.03 24.99
N GLN A 31 -2.93 47.72 25.85
CA GLN A 31 -2.15 46.48 25.74
C GLN A 31 -2.99 45.26 26.17
N ARG A 32 -3.84 45.39 27.19
CA ARG A 32 -4.78 44.34 27.60
C ARG A 32 -5.81 44.04 26.51
N GLU A 33 -6.37 45.06 25.88
CA GLU A 33 -7.32 44.90 24.79
C GLU A 33 -6.68 44.24 23.55
N ALA A 34 -5.43 44.61 23.22
CA ALA A 34 -4.67 43.98 22.16
C ALA A 34 -4.40 42.49 22.44
N LEU A 35 -4.00 42.15 23.67
CA LEU A 35 -3.74 40.78 24.09
C LEU A 35 -5.00 39.90 24.07
N GLN A 36 -6.13 40.43 24.53
CA GLN A 36 -7.42 39.73 24.43
C GLN A 36 -7.83 39.50 22.97
N ASN A 37 -7.57 40.45 22.06
CA ASN A 37 -7.86 40.28 20.64
C ASN A 37 -6.97 39.17 20.02
N ILE A 38 -5.69 39.12 20.38
CA ILE A 38 -4.78 38.04 19.96
C ILE A 38 -5.28 36.68 20.44
N ARG A 39 -5.63 36.54 21.73
CA ARG A 39 -6.18 35.29 22.28
C ARG A 39 -7.46 34.85 21.56
N LYS A 40 -8.38 35.79 21.26
CA LYS A 40 -9.59 35.49 20.48
C LYS A 40 -9.26 34.98 19.08
N LYS A 41 -8.29 35.59 18.40
CA LYS A 41 -7.85 35.16 17.06
C LYS A 41 -7.14 33.81 17.09
N ASP A 42 -6.34 33.52 18.12
CA ASP A 42 -5.70 32.22 18.32
C ASP A 42 -6.74 31.11 18.51
N GLN A 43 -7.72 31.31 19.40
CA GLN A 43 -8.78 30.33 19.60
C GLN A 43 -9.64 30.13 18.35
N LYS A 44 -9.90 31.19 17.57
CA LYS A 44 -10.55 31.08 16.27
C LYS A 44 -9.73 30.24 15.28
N ALA A 45 -8.41 30.47 15.20
CA ALA A 45 -7.52 29.68 14.35
C ALA A 45 -7.48 28.20 14.78
N LEU A 46 -7.38 27.94 16.08
CA LEU A 46 -7.36 26.59 16.65
C LEU A 46 -8.65 25.82 16.29
N THR A 47 -9.79 26.49 16.42
CA THR A 47 -11.10 25.93 16.05
C THR A 47 -11.15 25.57 14.57
N ILE A 48 -10.67 26.45 13.68
CA ILE A 48 -10.61 26.18 12.23
C ILE A 48 -9.71 24.99 11.95
N ILE A 49 -8.56 24.88 12.62
CA ILE A 49 -7.66 23.73 12.47
C ILE A 49 -8.39 22.44 12.86
N HIS A 50 -8.99 22.39 14.06
CA HIS A 50 -9.70 21.18 14.53
C HIS A 50 -10.90 20.80 13.66
N GLN A 51 -11.61 21.77 13.06
CA GLN A 51 -12.74 21.51 12.16
C GLN A 51 -12.34 20.98 10.78
N THR A 52 -11.10 21.25 10.35
CA THR A 52 -10.67 20.99 8.96
C THR A 52 -9.74 19.78 8.82
N ILE A 53 -9.30 19.22 9.94
CA ILE A 53 -8.48 18.02 9.98
C ILE A 53 -9.34 16.77 10.17
N HIS A 54 -8.85 15.64 9.66
CA HIS A 54 -9.43 14.33 9.92
C HIS A 54 -9.21 13.89 11.38
N ASP A 55 -10.10 13.04 11.90
CA ASP A 55 -10.10 12.53 13.27
C ASP A 55 -8.74 11.95 13.71
N PHE A 56 -8.05 11.23 12.82
CA PHE A 56 -6.71 10.69 13.07
C PHE A 56 -5.67 11.77 13.39
N ASN A 57 -5.76 12.93 12.72
CA ASN A 57 -4.89 14.06 13.00
C ASN A 57 -5.42 14.89 14.18
N PHE A 58 -6.73 14.90 14.41
CA PHE A 58 -7.34 15.56 15.55
C PHE A 58 -6.81 15.01 16.86
N GLU A 59 -6.77 13.68 17.03
CA GLU A 59 -6.24 13.03 18.25
C GLU A 59 -4.85 13.55 18.62
N LYS A 60 -3.96 13.68 17.62
CA LYS A 60 -2.59 14.21 17.79
C LYS A 60 -2.55 15.70 18.16
N THR A 61 -3.49 16.49 17.66
CA THR A 61 -3.56 17.95 17.89
C THR A 61 -4.46 18.35 19.06
N SER A 62 -5.16 17.41 19.68
CA SER A 62 -6.16 17.67 20.72
C SER A 62 -5.57 18.30 21.98
N GLY A 63 -4.32 17.97 22.32
CA GLY A 63 -3.57 18.55 23.44
C GLY A 63 -2.95 19.91 23.16
N ALA A 64 -3.10 20.47 21.95
CA ALA A 64 -2.53 21.78 21.63
C ALA A 64 -3.39 22.91 22.19
N THR A 65 -2.76 23.78 22.99
CA THR A 65 -3.41 24.95 23.61
C THR A 65 -3.42 26.19 22.70
N THR A 66 -2.53 26.24 21.71
CA THR A 66 -2.43 27.33 20.74
C THR A 66 -2.55 26.83 19.31
N ALA A 67 -3.06 27.67 18.41
CA ALA A 67 -3.19 27.33 16.99
C ALA A 67 -1.83 27.06 16.35
N ARG A 68 -0.79 27.78 16.78
CA ARG A 68 0.60 27.56 16.36
C ARG A 68 1.10 26.18 16.76
N HIS A 69 0.89 25.77 18.01
CA HIS A 69 1.34 24.46 18.47
C HIS A 69 0.61 23.33 17.73
N ALA A 70 -0.71 23.47 17.51
CA ALA A 70 -1.48 22.53 16.70
C ALA A 70 -0.93 22.42 15.27
N TRP A 71 -0.60 23.55 14.64
CA TRP A 71 -0.01 23.59 13.30
C TRP A 71 1.37 22.94 13.24
N GLN A 72 2.23 23.15 14.24
CA GLN A 72 3.54 22.50 14.32
C GLN A 72 3.42 20.98 14.45
N ILE A 73 2.49 20.48 15.26
CA ILE A 73 2.22 19.04 15.38
C ILE A 73 1.79 18.46 14.03
N LEU A 74 0.91 19.15 13.31
CA LEU A 74 0.47 18.72 11.97
C LEU A 74 1.66 18.70 11.01
N GLU A 75 2.42 19.78 10.93
CA GLU A 75 3.58 19.88 10.05
C GLU A 75 4.60 18.76 10.31
N ASN A 76 4.89 18.48 11.58
CA ASN A 76 5.79 17.40 11.97
C ASN A 76 5.21 16.03 11.60
N THR A 77 3.92 15.80 11.84
CA THR A 77 3.24 14.54 11.50
C THR A 77 3.33 14.25 10.00
N TYR A 78 3.09 15.26 9.14
CA TYR A 78 3.21 15.09 7.69
C TYR A 78 4.66 14.89 7.24
N LYS A 79 5.62 15.63 7.82
CA LYS A 79 7.05 15.43 7.56
C LYS A 79 7.53 14.04 7.96
N GLU A 80 7.09 13.52 9.10
CA GLU A 80 7.42 12.16 9.56
C GLU A 80 6.81 11.10 8.66
N ALA A 81 5.55 11.28 8.25
CA ALA A 81 4.91 10.39 7.28
C ALA A 81 5.72 10.32 5.97
N ASP A 82 6.20 11.45 5.46
CA ASP A 82 7.03 11.49 4.25
C ASP A 82 8.41 10.82 4.45
N ARG A 83 9.01 10.93 5.65
CA ARG A 83 10.25 10.21 5.97
C ARG A 83 10.02 8.69 5.98
N VAL A 84 8.96 8.21 6.61
CA VAL A 84 8.61 6.78 6.64
C VAL A 84 8.35 6.25 5.23
N LYS A 85 7.62 7.01 4.39
CA LYS A 85 7.39 6.66 2.98
C LYS A 85 8.70 6.53 2.21
N ARG A 86 9.60 7.52 2.32
CA ARG A 86 10.92 7.45 1.67
C ARG A 86 11.69 6.20 2.07
N VAL A 87 11.73 5.88 3.36
CA VAL A 87 12.41 4.66 3.85
C VAL A 87 11.78 3.39 3.26
N CYS A 88 10.45 3.30 3.22
CA CYS A 88 9.76 2.15 2.65
C CYS A 88 10.01 2.00 1.14
N LEU A 89 9.95 3.09 0.39
CA LEU A 89 10.25 3.09 -1.05
C LEU A 89 11.70 2.72 -1.34
N GLN A 90 12.66 3.20 -0.54
CA GLN A 90 14.07 2.80 -0.67
C GLN A 90 14.27 1.31 -0.40
N LYS A 91 13.57 0.76 0.60
CA LYS A 91 13.59 -0.68 0.85
C LYS A 91 13.06 -1.47 -0.35
N LEU A 92 11.89 -1.12 -0.86
CA LEU A 92 11.29 -1.79 -2.03
C LEU A 92 12.17 -1.69 -3.27
N ARG A 93 12.85 -0.56 -3.46
CA ARG A 93 13.86 -0.40 -4.50
C ARG A 93 15.02 -1.37 -4.32
N GLY A 94 15.55 -1.50 -3.10
CA GLY A 94 16.60 -2.47 -2.78
C GLY A 94 16.15 -3.92 -3.01
N ASP A 95 14.92 -4.26 -2.61
CA ASP A 95 14.32 -5.59 -2.84
C ASP A 95 14.17 -5.89 -4.34
N TYR A 96 13.82 -4.87 -5.15
CA TYR A 96 13.73 -4.98 -6.61
C TYR A 96 15.11 -5.12 -7.28
N GLU A 97 16.09 -4.30 -6.90
CA GLU A 97 17.45 -4.33 -7.46
C GLU A 97 18.19 -5.63 -7.12
N SER A 98 17.92 -6.20 -5.94
CA SER A 98 18.45 -7.50 -5.51
C SER A 98 17.68 -8.69 -6.13
N LEU A 99 16.55 -8.43 -6.79
CA LEU A 99 15.71 -9.48 -7.35
C LEU A 99 16.38 -10.12 -8.57
N HIS A 100 16.74 -11.38 -8.42
CA HIS A 100 17.23 -12.22 -9.50
C HIS A 100 16.62 -13.61 -9.42
N MET A 101 16.69 -14.34 -10.54
CA MET A 101 16.21 -15.70 -10.57
C MET A 101 17.18 -16.63 -9.84
N LYS A 102 16.71 -17.40 -8.86
CA LYS A 102 17.48 -18.40 -8.12
C LYS A 102 17.65 -19.66 -8.95
N LYS A 103 18.71 -20.43 -8.70
CA LYS A 103 19.01 -21.67 -9.44
C LYS A 103 17.96 -22.78 -9.28
N SER A 104 17.23 -22.79 -8.16
CA SER A 104 16.25 -23.83 -7.81
C SER A 104 14.80 -23.39 -7.90
N GLU A 105 14.52 -22.15 -8.33
CA GLU A 105 13.14 -21.68 -8.44
C GLU A 105 12.61 -21.84 -9.85
N SER A 106 11.29 -22.02 -9.98
CA SER A 106 10.65 -21.99 -11.28
C SER A 106 10.51 -20.55 -11.78
N VAL A 107 10.42 -20.39 -13.11
CA VAL A 107 10.13 -19.10 -13.73
C VAL A 107 8.83 -18.50 -13.20
N SER A 108 7.83 -19.34 -12.93
CA SER A 108 6.55 -18.91 -12.35
C SER A 108 6.73 -18.32 -10.95
N ASP A 109 7.51 -18.95 -10.08
CA ASP A 109 7.76 -18.46 -8.72
C ASP A 109 8.53 -17.14 -8.74
N TYR A 110 9.52 -17.01 -9.64
CA TYR A 110 10.23 -15.76 -9.86
C TYR A 110 9.29 -14.62 -10.28
N ILE A 111 8.41 -14.88 -11.26
CA ILE A 111 7.44 -13.89 -11.74
C ILE A 111 6.48 -13.48 -10.62
N LEU A 112 6.06 -14.41 -9.75
CA LEU A 112 5.21 -14.09 -8.61
C LEU A 112 5.91 -13.17 -7.60
N ARG A 113 7.19 -13.43 -7.29
CA ARG A 113 7.99 -12.55 -6.40
C ARG A 113 8.18 -11.17 -7.01
N LEU A 114 8.49 -11.09 -8.31
CA LEU A 114 8.62 -9.83 -9.04
C LEU A 114 7.32 -9.03 -9.01
N LEU A 115 6.20 -9.69 -9.29
CA LEU A 115 4.88 -9.06 -9.24
C LEU A 115 4.53 -8.54 -7.84
N ALA A 116 4.91 -9.27 -6.78
CA ALA A 116 4.70 -8.80 -5.41
C ALA A 116 5.43 -7.47 -5.19
N VAL A 117 6.74 -7.41 -5.43
CA VAL A 117 7.53 -6.18 -5.23
C VAL A 117 7.01 -5.02 -6.09
N VAL A 118 6.71 -5.27 -7.37
CA VAL A 118 6.18 -4.24 -8.28
C VAL A 118 4.79 -3.76 -7.87
N ASN A 119 3.93 -4.63 -7.36
CA ASN A 119 2.60 -4.25 -6.89
C ASN A 119 2.68 -3.42 -5.60
N GLU A 120 3.59 -3.77 -4.68
CA GLU A 120 3.87 -2.97 -3.48
C GLU A 120 4.36 -1.56 -3.87
N MET A 121 5.33 -1.48 -4.80
CA MET A 121 5.82 -0.20 -5.32
C MET A 121 4.71 0.60 -5.99
N LYS A 122 3.85 -0.05 -6.79
CA LYS A 122 2.69 0.60 -7.41
C LYS A 122 1.67 1.09 -6.40
N ARG A 123 1.42 0.33 -5.32
CA ARG A 123 0.53 0.78 -4.26
C ARG A 123 1.07 2.05 -3.61
N TYR A 124 2.34 2.05 -3.20
CA TYR A 124 2.98 3.26 -2.66
C TYR A 124 2.98 4.41 -3.66
N ALA A 125 3.25 4.15 -4.95
CA ALA A 125 3.21 5.17 -6.00
C ALA A 125 1.81 5.72 -6.27
N ILE A 126 0.74 4.91 -6.12
CA ILE A 126 -0.66 5.36 -6.27
C ILE A 126 -1.16 6.07 -5.01
N GLU A 127 -0.74 5.63 -3.82
CA GLU A 127 -0.95 6.36 -2.56
C GLU A 127 -0.21 7.70 -2.58
N GLU A 128 0.97 7.77 -3.23
CA GLU A 128 1.77 8.99 -3.41
C GLU A 128 1.24 9.89 -4.53
N SER A 129 0.77 9.33 -5.65
CA SER A 129 0.25 10.11 -6.79
C SER A 129 -1.17 10.63 -6.58
N LYS A 130 -1.77 10.44 -5.40
CA LYS A 130 -3.09 10.96 -5.08
C LYS A 130 -2.96 11.91 -3.89
N ASP A 131 -2.93 13.19 -4.22
CA ASP A 131 -3.52 14.21 -3.35
C ASP A 131 -5.02 13.85 -3.19
N LEU A 132 -5.32 12.91 -2.28
CA LEU A 132 -6.66 12.37 -2.00
C LEU A 132 -7.67 13.49 -1.68
N SER A 133 -7.17 14.67 -1.30
CA SER A 133 -7.92 15.90 -1.07
C SER A 133 -8.58 16.49 -2.32
N THR A 134 -8.11 16.12 -3.52
CA THR A 134 -8.59 16.66 -4.81
C THR A 134 -9.43 15.67 -5.62
N MET A 135 -9.39 14.38 -5.26
CA MET A 135 -10.08 13.32 -5.99
C MET A 135 -11.54 13.23 -5.55
N SER A 136 -12.48 13.39 -6.49
CA SER A 136 -13.89 13.16 -6.17
C SER A 136 -14.14 11.70 -5.82
N ILE A 137 -15.18 11.45 -5.02
CA ILE A 137 -15.60 10.10 -4.60
C ILE A 137 -15.79 9.19 -5.83
N ASP A 138 -16.33 9.72 -6.93
CA ASP A 138 -16.55 8.96 -8.17
C ASP A 138 -15.26 8.57 -8.88
N GLN A 139 -14.25 9.45 -8.87
CA GLN A 139 -12.93 9.17 -9.46
C GLN A 139 -12.15 8.14 -8.63
N LEU A 140 -12.29 8.19 -7.30
CA LEU A 140 -11.70 7.21 -6.39
C LEU A 140 -12.36 5.84 -6.58
N MET A 141 -13.69 5.81 -6.61
CA MET A 141 -14.49 4.62 -6.80
C MET A 141 -14.23 3.98 -8.16
N GLY A 142 -14.20 4.76 -9.25
CA GLY A 142 -13.88 4.26 -10.59
C GLY A 142 -12.45 3.71 -10.69
N SER A 143 -11.48 4.33 -10.00
CA SER A 143 -10.10 3.83 -9.94
C SER A 143 -9.99 2.50 -9.17
N LEU A 144 -10.68 2.40 -8.04
CA LEU A 144 -10.75 1.20 -7.20
C LEU A 144 -11.42 0.05 -7.95
N GLN A 145 -12.57 0.31 -8.56
CA GLN A 145 -13.31 -0.68 -9.35
C GLN A 145 -12.49 -1.17 -10.54
N THR A 146 -11.81 -0.25 -11.25
CA THR A 146 -10.91 -0.62 -12.36
C THR A 146 -9.74 -1.49 -11.88
N HIS A 147 -9.21 -1.26 -10.67
CA HIS A 147 -8.15 -2.06 -10.10
C HIS A 147 -8.64 -3.45 -9.66
N GLU A 148 -9.80 -3.51 -9.02
CA GLU A 148 -10.45 -4.74 -8.57
C GLU A 148 -10.80 -5.66 -9.75
N GLU A 149 -11.37 -5.12 -10.83
CA GLU A 149 -11.63 -5.87 -12.06
C GLU A 149 -10.35 -6.41 -12.69
N LYS A 150 -9.26 -5.65 -12.66
CA LYS A 150 -7.95 -6.09 -13.17
C LYS A 150 -7.34 -7.20 -12.32
N LEU A 151 -7.48 -7.14 -10.99
CA LEU A 151 -7.06 -8.22 -10.08
C LEU A 151 -7.88 -9.50 -10.32
N LEU A 152 -9.19 -9.37 -10.44
CA LEU A 152 -10.09 -10.51 -10.69
C LEU A 152 -9.85 -11.15 -12.06
N LYS A 153 -9.60 -10.35 -13.11
CA LYS A 153 -9.23 -10.85 -14.45
C LYS A 153 -7.89 -11.59 -14.42
N LYS A 154 -6.88 -11.07 -13.71
CA LYS A 154 -5.58 -11.73 -13.54
C LYS A 154 -5.73 -13.10 -12.87
N ASN A 155 -6.46 -13.20 -11.76
CA ASN A 155 -6.68 -14.48 -11.07
C ASN A 155 -7.43 -15.52 -11.93
N LYS A 156 -8.44 -15.10 -12.69
CA LYS A 156 -9.15 -16.00 -13.63
C LYS A 156 -8.23 -16.48 -14.77
N GLN A 157 -7.29 -15.66 -15.21
CA GLN A 157 -6.36 -16.04 -16.29
C GLN A 157 -5.24 -16.94 -15.77
N THR A 158 -4.71 -16.68 -14.57
CA THR A 158 -3.72 -17.53 -13.90
C THR A 158 -4.30 -18.92 -13.59
N THR A 159 -5.54 -19.00 -13.12
CA THR A 159 -6.23 -20.29 -12.88
C THR A 159 -6.50 -21.06 -14.16
N LYS A 160 -6.90 -20.39 -15.26
CA LYS A 160 -7.08 -21.03 -16.57
C LYS A 160 -5.77 -21.57 -17.15
N GLN A 161 -4.67 -20.83 -17.02
CA GLN A 161 -3.35 -21.29 -17.47
C GLN A 161 -2.83 -22.45 -16.62
N LEU A 162 -3.03 -22.42 -15.30
CA LEU A 162 -2.70 -23.51 -14.38
C LEU A 162 -3.52 -24.78 -14.66
N PHE A 163 -4.79 -24.62 -15.05
CA PHE A 163 -5.66 -25.75 -15.40
C PHE A 163 -5.26 -26.37 -16.74
N GLN A 164 -4.97 -25.56 -17.76
CA GLN A 164 -4.50 -26.05 -19.06
C GLN A 164 -3.12 -26.73 -18.98
N SER A 165 -2.21 -26.26 -18.12
CA SER A 165 -0.92 -26.93 -17.91
C SER A 165 -1.09 -28.28 -17.20
N LYS A 166 -2.02 -28.40 -16.24
CA LYS A 166 -2.35 -29.68 -15.60
C LYS A 166 -2.97 -30.69 -16.55
N LEU A 167 -3.86 -30.27 -17.45
CA LEU A 167 -4.43 -31.15 -18.48
C LEU A 167 -3.35 -31.68 -19.43
N LYS A 168 -2.44 -30.81 -19.90
CA LYS A 168 -1.31 -31.22 -20.75
C LYS A 168 -0.32 -32.17 -20.06
N LEU A 169 -0.22 -32.12 -18.73
CA LEU A 169 0.58 -33.07 -17.96
C LEU A 169 -0.13 -34.43 -17.86
N LYS A 170 -1.46 -34.44 -17.66
CA LYS A 170 -2.28 -35.66 -17.66
C LYS A 170 -2.19 -36.41 -18.99
N ASP A 171 -2.29 -35.69 -20.12
CA ASP A 171 -2.16 -36.28 -21.46
C ASP A 171 -0.76 -36.90 -21.68
N LYS A 172 0.29 -36.34 -21.06
CA LYS A 172 1.65 -36.91 -21.14
C LYS A 172 1.81 -38.15 -20.25
N GLU A 173 1.16 -38.17 -19.09
CA GLU A 173 1.13 -39.31 -18.17
C GLU A 173 0.40 -40.51 -18.80
N ASP A 174 -0.76 -40.28 -19.41
CA ASP A 174 -1.55 -41.31 -20.09
C ASP A 174 -0.85 -41.89 -21.34
N ASN A 175 -0.03 -41.07 -22.03
CA ASN A 175 0.79 -41.54 -23.15
C ASN A 175 2.01 -42.36 -22.69
N LEU A 176 2.57 -42.08 -21.51
CA LEU A 176 3.63 -42.91 -20.89
C LEU A 176 3.08 -44.26 -20.40
N GLU A 177 1.86 -44.32 -19.88
CA GLU A 177 1.23 -45.59 -19.49
C GLU A 177 0.83 -46.47 -20.68
N LYS A 178 0.45 -45.89 -21.83
CA LYS A 178 0.12 -46.65 -23.04
C LYS A 178 1.33 -47.21 -23.79
N GLY A 179 2.54 -46.65 -23.58
CA GLY A 179 3.78 -47.12 -24.22
C GLY A 179 4.35 -48.43 -23.69
N ASN A 180 3.90 -48.92 -22.52
CA ASN A 180 4.51 -50.07 -21.83
C ASN A 180 3.63 -51.32 -21.76
N ARG A 181 2.59 -51.45 -22.60
CA ARG A 181 1.77 -52.67 -22.67
C ARG A 181 1.86 -53.34 -24.04
N GLY A 182 3.02 -53.91 -24.32
CA GLY A 182 3.27 -54.83 -25.43
C GLY A 182 3.93 -56.12 -24.96
N ARG A 183 3.20 -56.96 -24.22
CA ARG A 183 3.56 -58.37 -23.97
C ARG A 183 3.17 -59.19 -25.21
N GLY A 184 4.12 -59.42 -26.10
CA GLY A 184 4.00 -60.37 -27.21
C GLY A 184 4.45 -61.76 -26.77
N HIS A 185 3.48 -62.66 -26.74
CA HIS A 185 3.58 -64.08 -26.38
C HIS A 185 4.07 -64.90 -27.58
N GLY A 186 5.02 -65.81 -27.37
CA GLY A 186 5.49 -66.83 -28.31
C GLY A 186 6.63 -67.58 -27.63
N GLY A 187 6.47 -68.79 -27.14
CA GLY A 187 5.84 -69.95 -27.76
C GLY A 187 6.95 -70.98 -27.96
N ASN A 188 6.77 -72.17 -27.37
CA ASN A 188 7.51 -73.40 -27.64
C ASN A 188 8.74 -73.74 -26.77
N ARG A 189 8.50 -74.33 -25.58
CA ARG A 189 9.42 -75.30 -24.95
C ARG A 189 8.60 -76.39 -24.24
N GLY A 190 8.67 -77.61 -24.76
CA GLY A 190 8.03 -78.79 -24.18
C GLY A 190 8.16 -80.00 -25.10
N ARG A 191 9.38 -80.46 -25.33
CA ARG A 191 9.70 -81.67 -26.11
C ARG A 191 10.56 -82.58 -25.23
N SER A 192 9.93 -83.56 -24.59
CA SER A 192 10.47 -84.91 -24.32
C SER A 192 9.62 -85.60 -23.25
N ASP A 193 8.69 -86.46 -23.68
CA ASP A 193 8.23 -87.56 -22.85
C ASP A 193 8.65 -88.86 -23.54
N PHE A 194 9.64 -89.50 -22.94
CA PHE A 194 10.14 -90.83 -23.28
C PHE A 194 9.25 -91.84 -22.55
N ARG A 195 8.47 -92.64 -23.28
CA ARG A 195 8.00 -93.93 -22.78
C ARG A 195 8.07 -94.98 -23.87
N ASP A 196 8.99 -95.89 -23.62
CA ASP A 196 9.24 -97.16 -24.27
C ASP A 196 8.20 -98.18 -23.80
N GLN A 197 7.51 -98.84 -24.74
CA GLN A 197 6.75 -100.08 -24.53
C GLN A 197 6.43 -100.70 -25.90
N GLY A 198 7.04 -101.85 -26.20
CA GLY A 198 6.63 -102.76 -27.28
C GLY A 198 7.76 -103.23 -28.16
#